data_AF-A0A058ZVG4-F1
#
_entry.id   AF-A0A058ZVG4-F1
#
_cell.length_a   1.000
_cell.length_b   1.000
_cell.length_c   1.000
_cell.angle_alpha   90.00
_cell.angle_beta   90.00
_cell.angle_gamma   90.00
#
_symmetry.space_group_name_H-M   'P 1'
#
loop_
_entity.id
_entity.type
_entity.pdbx_description
1 polymer ?
#
loop_
_entity_poly.entity_id
_entity_poly.type
_entity_poly.pdbx_seq_one_letter_code
_entity_poly.pdbx_strand_id
1 'polypeptide(L)'
;LEKQRVLDQGHGPFSSNLLVLKQCDPDTPDLCYDFTCCDFWVHFHGLPYGRVTYDVIRNIAAKLGEVIEVKIETKGNSNYKVGKARVKLNLEMPLKTGVLLNLERKRLWIEFKYERLPHYCYTCGKIGHYATFC
;
A
#
# COMPACT_ATOMS: atom_id res chain seq x y z
N LEU A 1 -0.71 13.66 21.48
CA LEU A 1 0.28 13.89 20.40
C LEU A 1 0.96 12.59 19.96
N GLU A 2 1.52 11.76 20.86
CA GLU A 2 2.09 10.44 20.51
C GLU A 2 1.08 9.48 19.84
N LYS A 3 -0.14 9.40 20.40
CA LYS A 3 -1.19 8.45 19.98
C LYS A 3 -1.68 8.68 18.55
N GLN A 4 -1.87 9.94 18.14
CA GLN A 4 -2.21 10.29 16.75
C GLN A 4 -1.04 10.00 15.81
N ARG A 5 0.20 10.24 16.25
CA ARG A 5 1.39 9.99 15.43
C ARG A 5 1.58 8.51 15.10
N VAL A 6 1.23 7.61 16.02
CA VAL A 6 1.27 6.15 15.80
C VAL A 6 0.15 5.70 14.87
N LEU A 7 -1.04 6.28 14.99
CA LEU A 7 -2.18 5.97 14.12
C LEU A 7 -1.99 6.51 12.68
N ASP A 8 -1.47 7.72 12.53
CA ASP A 8 -1.18 8.33 11.24
C ASP A 8 0.05 7.70 10.54
N GLN A 9 0.99 7.16 11.31
CA GLN A 9 2.17 6.48 10.77
C GLN A 9 1.98 4.97 10.60
N GLY A 10 0.88 4.38 11.10
CA GLY A 10 0.48 2.97 10.94
C GLY A 10 1.39 1.93 11.61
N HIS A 11 2.70 2.16 11.63
CA HIS A 11 3.72 1.19 11.98
C HIS A 11 4.97 1.92 12.50
N GLY A 12 5.27 1.67 13.79
CA GLY A 12 6.50 2.12 14.41
C GLY A 12 7.73 1.35 13.89
N PRO A 13 8.95 1.86 14.12
CA PRO A 13 10.20 1.26 13.62
C PRO A 13 10.66 0.01 14.40
N PHE A 14 9.79 -0.61 15.19
CA PHE A 14 10.15 -1.70 16.08
C PHE A 14 9.60 -3.03 15.54
N SER A 15 10.54 -3.88 15.11
CA SER A 15 10.39 -5.26 14.66
C SER A 15 9.90 -5.46 13.22
N SER A 16 10.42 -6.50 12.58
CA SER A 16 10.07 -7.01 11.24
C SER A 16 8.61 -7.46 11.08
N ASN A 17 7.76 -7.21 12.08
CA ASN A 17 6.42 -7.75 12.21
C ASN A 17 5.40 -6.60 12.06
N LEU A 18 4.31 -6.86 11.33
CA LEU A 18 3.21 -5.89 11.19
C LEU A 18 2.41 -5.81 12.49
N LEU A 19 2.31 -4.63 13.09
CA LEU A 19 1.36 -4.36 14.15
C LEU A 19 0.21 -3.53 13.58
N VAL A 20 -0.96 -4.15 13.42
CA VAL A 20 -2.17 -3.43 12.98
C VAL A 20 -2.87 -2.88 14.22
N LEU A 21 -2.80 -1.56 14.41
CA LEU A 21 -3.48 -0.87 15.50
C LEU A 21 -4.77 -0.23 14.99
N LYS A 22 -5.90 -0.53 15.64
CA LYS A 22 -7.16 0.17 15.44
C LYS A 22 -7.47 1.05 16.64
N GLN A 23 -8.04 2.22 16.38
CA GLN A 23 -8.54 3.07 17.45
C GLN A 23 -9.73 2.38 18.12
N CYS A 24 -9.64 2.20 19.44
CA CYS A 24 -10.73 1.66 20.24
C CYS A 24 -11.86 2.70 20.36
N ASP A 25 -13.05 2.30 19.94
CA ASP A 25 -14.32 2.97 20.11
C ASP A 25 -15.12 2.22 21.21
N PRO A 26 -15.49 2.89 22.32
CA PRO A 26 -16.18 2.26 23.45
C PRO A 26 -17.57 1.72 23.10
N ASP A 27 -18.17 2.14 21.98
CA ASP A 27 -19.47 1.66 21.52
C ASP A 27 -19.34 0.45 20.57
N THR A 28 -18.11 0.04 20.23
CA THR A 28 -17.84 -1.11 19.34
C THR A 28 -17.39 -2.32 20.17
N PRO A 29 -18.12 -3.45 20.13
CA PRO A 29 -17.71 -4.69 20.78
C PRO A 29 -16.37 -5.21 20.25
N ASP A 30 -15.57 -5.86 21.11
CA ASP A 30 -14.23 -6.38 20.74
C ASP A 30 -14.26 -7.32 19.52
N LEU A 31 -15.32 -8.12 19.38
CA LEU A 31 -15.53 -9.04 18.26
C LEU A 31 -15.78 -8.35 16.92
N CYS A 32 -16.12 -7.05 16.94
CA CYS A 32 -16.38 -6.26 15.73
C CYS A 32 -15.11 -5.62 15.16
N TYR A 33 -13.96 -5.77 15.82
CA TYR A 33 -12.68 -5.29 15.29
C TYR A 33 -12.08 -6.27 14.29
N ASP A 34 -12.16 -5.89 13.02
CA ASP A 34 -11.47 -6.61 11.95
C ASP A 34 -10.00 -6.18 11.83
N PHE A 35 -9.04 -7.11 11.90
CA PHE A 35 -7.61 -6.82 11.72
C PHE A 35 -7.06 -7.38 10.40
N THR A 36 -7.93 -7.80 9.49
CA THR A 36 -7.54 -8.34 8.17
C THR A 36 -7.10 -7.26 7.19
N CYS A 37 -7.28 -5.97 7.51
CA CYS A 37 -6.92 -4.87 6.63
C CYS A 37 -5.91 -3.89 7.27
N CYS A 38 -4.97 -3.38 6.47
CA CYS A 38 -4.01 -2.36 6.88
C CYS A 38 -3.66 -1.42 5.73
N ASP A 39 -3.35 -0.16 6.07
CA ASP A 39 -3.05 0.89 5.11
C ASP A 39 -1.55 0.93 4.78
N PHE A 40 -1.21 0.86 3.50
CA PHE A 40 0.17 0.99 3.04
C PHE A 40 0.30 2.12 2.02
N TRP A 41 1.41 2.87 2.12
CA TRP A 41 1.87 3.70 1.01
C TRP A 41 2.47 2.82 -0.08
N VAL A 42 1.96 2.96 -1.31
CA VAL A 42 2.42 2.21 -2.48
C VAL A 42 2.88 3.19 -3.54
N HIS A 43 4.13 3.08 -3.96
CA HIS A 43 4.69 3.81 -5.09
C HIS A 43 4.46 3.06 -6.40
N PHE A 44 4.12 3.81 -7.45
CA PHE A 44 3.86 3.27 -8.79
C PHE A 44 4.99 3.67 -9.74
N HIS A 45 5.84 2.71 -10.08
CA HIS A 45 7.01 2.91 -10.94
C HIS A 45 6.76 2.38 -12.36
N GLY A 46 7.38 3.02 -13.36
CA GLY A 46 7.26 2.63 -14.77
C GLY A 46 6.19 3.39 -15.57
N LEU A 47 5.51 4.36 -14.95
CA LEU A 47 4.58 5.25 -15.66
C LEU A 47 5.35 6.29 -16.51
N PRO A 48 4.94 6.52 -17.77
CA PRO A 48 5.46 7.63 -18.56
C PRO A 48 5.18 8.99 -17.90
N TYR A 49 6.09 9.96 -18.06
CA TYR A 49 6.01 11.28 -17.40
C TYR A 49 4.68 12.00 -17.60
N GLY A 50 4.14 11.99 -18.82
CA GLY A 50 2.85 12.62 -19.13
C GLY A 50 1.62 11.85 -18.62
N ARG A 51 1.80 10.68 -18.01
CA ARG A 51 0.73 9.80 -17.52
C ARG A 51 0.70 9.68 -15.99
N VAL A 52 1.61 10.36 -15.28
CA VAL A 52 1.56 10.45 -13.82
C VAL A 52 0.53 11.52 -13.43
N THR A 53 -0.74 11.11 -13.39
CA THR A 53 -1.88 11.94 -12.99
C THR A 53 -2.66 11.29 -11.85
N TYR A 54 -3.45 12.09 -11.13
CA TYR A 54 -4.20 11.62 -9.96
C TYR A 54 -5.14 10.48 -10.32
N ASP A 55 -5.87 10.61 -11.43
CA ASP A 55 -6.81 9.59 -11.91
C ASP A 55 -6.12 8.30 -12.33
N VAL A 56 -4.98 8.39 -13.01
CA VAL A 56 -4.22 7.19 -13.42
C VAL A 56 -3.71 6.44 -12.20
N ILE A 57 -3.11 7.15 -11.23
CA ILE A 57 -2.63 6.53 -9.99
C ILE A 57 -3.78 5.93 -9.19
N ARG A 58 -4.90 6.66 -9.04
CA ARG A 58 -6.10 6.17 -8.34
C ARG A 58 -6.66 4.90 -8.99
N ASN A 59 -6.77 4.88 -10.32
CA ASN A 59 -7.29 3.72 -11.06
C ASN A 59 -6.38 2.49 -10.95
N ILE A 60 -5.07 2.68 -10.91
CA ILE A 60 -4.12 1.58 -10.69
C ILE A 60 -4.22 1.10 -9.24
N ALA A 61 -4.21 2.03 -8.28
CA ALA A 61 -4.28 1.76 -6.84
C ALA A 61 -5.56 1.03 -6.44
N ALA A 62 -6.70 1.33 -7.07
CA ALA A 62 -7.98 0.67 -6.82
C ALA A 62 -7.96 -0.85 -7.11
N LYS A 63 -6.97 -1.33 -7.88
CA LYS A 63 -6.76 -2.77 -8.12
C LYS A 63 -6.10 -3.48 -6.93
N LEU A 64 -5.53 -2.73 -5.99
CA LEU A 64 -4.88 -3.24 -4.79
C LEU A 64 -5.86 -3.30 -3.61
N GLY A 65 -6.76 -2.31 -3.50
CA GLY A 65 -7.72 -2.20 -2.41
C GLY A 65 -8.41 -0.84 -2.39
N GLU A 66 -8.96 -0.47 -1.25
CA GLU A 66 -9.61 0.84 -1.05
C GLU A 66 -8.55 1.96 -1.06
N VAL A 67 -8.71 2.95 -1.94
CA VAL A 67 -7.76 4.07 -2.07
C VAL A 67 -8.14 5.17 -1.10
N ILE A 68 -7.33 5.35 -0.05
CA ILE A 68 -7.54 6.36 0.98
C ILE A 68 -7.01 7.72 0.52
N GLU A 69 -5.83 7.74 -0.09
CA GLU A 69 -5.16 8.98 -0.48
C GLU A 69 -4.27 8.77 -1.71
N VAL A 70 -4.12 9.80 -2.54
CA VAL A 70 -3.17 9.81 -3.68
C VAL A 70 -2.28 11.04 -3.53
N LYS A 71 -0.98 10.88 -3.78
CA LYS A 71 0.01 11.96 -3.83
C LYS A 71 0.82 11.89 -5.12
N ILE A 72 1.08 13.04 -5.71
CA ILE A 72 2.02 13.20 -6.81
C ILE A 72 3.12 14.12 -6.34
N GLU A 73 4.35 13.60 -6.35
CA GLU A 73 5.54 14.27 -5.86
C GLU A 73 6.47 14.55 -7.04
N THR A 74 7.09 15.73 -7.04
CA THR A 74 8.12 16.10 -8.02
C THR A 74 9.48 15.93 -7.35
N LYS A 75 10.39 15.16 -7.96
CA LYS A 75 11.74 14.96 -7.37
C LYS A 75 12.67 16.11 -7.76
N GLY A 76 12.98 16.98 -6.81
CA GLY A 76 13.95 18.08 -6.96
C GLY A 76 13.57 19.07 -8.07
N ASN A 77 14.57 19.64 -8.77
CA ASN A 77 14.38 20.55 -9.91
C ASN A 77 14.04 19.85 -11.23
N SER A 78 13.70 18.55 -11.20
CA SER A 78 13.36 17.81 -12.42
C SER A 78 11.86 17.83 -12.67
N ASN A 79 11.44 17.74 -13.93
CA ASN A 79 10.03 17.50 -14.30
C ASN A 79 9.59 16.05 -14.05
N TYR A 80 10.39 15.26 -13.32
CA TYR A 80 10.11 13.86 -13.00
C TYR A 80 9.09 13.78 -11.87
N LYS A 81 7.88 13.32 -12.20
CA LYS A 81 6.79 13.09 -11.25
C LYS A 81 6.75 11.63 -10.83
N VAL A 82 6.54 11.38 -9.54
CA VAL A 82 6.28 10.06 -8.96
C VAL A 82 4.90 10.09 -8.31
N GLY A 83 4.08 9.09 -8.62
CA GLY A 83 2.80 8.91 -7.97
C GLY A 83 2.90 7.84 -6.88
N LYS A 84 2.26 8.10 -5.74
CA LYS A 84 2.00 7.10 -4.70
C LYS A 84 0.59 7.22 -4.18
N ALA A 85 0.07 6.13 -3.61
CA ALA A 85 -1.24 6.11 -2.99
C ALA A 85 -1.17 5.40 -1.64
N ARG A 86 -1.97 5.86 -0.68
CA ARG A 86 -2.26 5.13 0.53
C ARG A 86 -3.46 4.24 0.27
N VAL A 87 -3.26 2.92 0.36
CA VAL A 87 -4.27 1.92 0.02
C VAL A 87 -4.49 1.03 1.22
N LYS A 88 -5.75 0.83 1.62
CA LYS A 88 -6.13 -0.21 2.57
C LYS A 88 -6.11 -1.55 1.86
N LEU A 89 -5.17 -2.41 2.23
CA LEU A 89 -4.97 -3.74 1.67
C LEU A 89 -5.60 -4.79 2.56
N ASN A 90 -6.21 -5.81 1.96
CA ASN A 90 -6.57 -7.05 2.66
C ASN A 90 -5.32 -7.94 2.80
N LEU A 91 -4.91 -8.21 4.03
CA LEU A 91 -3.73 -9.00 4.42
C LEU A 91 -3.89 -10.50 4.13
N GLU A 92 -5.12 -10.99 3.95
CA GLU A 92 -5.40 -12.38 3.57
C GLU A 92 -5.10 -12.65 2.10
N MET A 93 -4.93 -11.58 1.31
CA MET A 93 -4.58 -11.65 -0.10
C MET A 93 -3.07 -11.52 -0.32
N PRO A 94 -2.50 -12.24 -1.30
CA PRO A 94 -1.11 -12.05 -1.69
C PRO A 94 -0.83 -10.62 -2.14
N LEU A 95 0.34 -10.09 -1.77
CA LEU A 95 0.81 -8.81 -2.25
C LEU A 95 1.01 -8.83 -3.76
N LYS A 96 0.49 -7.82 -4.45
CA LYS A 96 0.72 -7.63 -5.88
C LYS A 96 2.04 -6.88 -6.07
N THR A 97 2.92 -7.38 -6.92
CA THR A 97 4.23 -6.73 -7.21
C THR A 97 4.15 -5.73 -8.35
N GLY A 98 3.07 -5.76 -9.12
CA GLY A 98 2.85 -4.83 -10.21
C GLY A 98 1.60 -5.17 -11.02
N VAL A 99 1.40 -4.41 -12.09
CA VAL A 99 0.32 -4.62 -13.05
C VAL A 99 0.78 -4.32 -14.46
N LEU A 100 0.28 -5.08 -15.43
CA LEU A 100 0.45 -4.77 -16.83
C LEU A 100 -0.66 -3.81 -17.29
N LEU A 101 -0.27 -2.62 -17.74
CA LEU A 101 -1.18 -1.64 -18.34
C LEU A 101 -1.10 -1.70 -19.86
N ASN A 102 -2.26 -1.79 -20.50
CA ASN A 102 -2.37 -1.67 -21.95
C ASN A 102 -2.56 -0.19 -22.30
N LEU A 103 -1.55 0.44 -22.88
CA LEU A 103 -1.63 1.77 -23.47
C LEU A 103 -1.61 1.65 -24.99
N GLU A 104 -2.78 1.74 -25.61
CA GLU A 104 -2.97 1.69 -27.06
C GLU A 104 -2.22 0.51 -27.71
N ARG A 105 -1.00 0.76 -28.22
CA ARG A 105 -0.15 -0.21 -28.92
C ARG A 105 0.98 -0.80 -28.06
N LYS A 106 1.11 -0.44 -26.79
CA LYS A 106 2.18 -0.90 -25.89
C LYS A 106 1.63 -1.43 -24.58
N ARG A 107 2.25 -2.49 -24.08
CA ARG A 107 2.03 -2.99 -22.72
C ARG A 107 3.16 -2.47 -21.83
N LEU A 108 2.79 -1.79 -20.75
CA LEU A 108 3.72 -1.22 -19.78
C LEU A 108 3.55 -1.94 -18.45
N TRP A 109 4.64 -2.51 -17.94
CA TRP A 109 4.67 -3.06 -16.59
C TRP A 109 4.83 -1.92 -15.60
N ILE A 110 3.89 -1.80 -14.67
CA ILE A 110 3.94 -0.85 -13.56
C ILE A 110 4.29 -1.63 -12.31
N GLU A 111 5.46 -1.35 -11.75
CA GLU A 111 5.95 -1.98 -10.53
C GLU A 111 5.37 -1.27 -9.30
N PHE A 112 4.97 -2.05 -8.29
CA PHE A 112 4.46 -1.56 -7.02
C PHE A 112 5.54 -1.69 -5.94
N LYS A 113 5.83 -0.59 -5.25
CA LYS A 113 6.76 -0.59 -4.10
C LYS A 113 6.07 -0.08 -2.84
N TYR A 114 5.94 -0.98 -1.88
CA TYR A 114 5.30 -0.70 -0.59
C TYR A 114 6.30 -0.04 0.36
N GLU A 115 5.92 1.07 0.98
CA GLU A 115 6.73 1.69 2.02
C GLU A 115 6.59 0.90 3.33
N ARG A 116 7.74 0.62 3.97
CA ARG A 116 7.82 0.00 5.30
C ARG A 116 6.97 -1.29 5.41
N LEU A 117 7.00 -2.08 4.33
CA LEU A 117 6.36 -3.38 4.27
C LEU A 117 6.99 -4.33 5.32
N PRO A 118 6.19 -4.98 6.18
CA PRO A 118 6.64 -5.99 7.13
C PRO A 118 7.13 -7.25 6.42
N HIS A 119 7.63 -8.22 7.19
CA HIS A 119 7.87 -9.55 6.65
C HIS A 119 6.58 -10.15 6.06
N TYR A 120 6.72 -10.73 4.86
CA TYR A 120 5.65 -11.45 4.17
C TYR A 120 6.18 -12.82 3.73
N CYS A 121 5.29 -13.78 3.54
CA CYS A 121 5.63 -15.12 3.12
C CYS A 121 6.10 -15.10 1.66
N TYR A 122 7.36 -15.49 1.42
CA TYR A 122 7.91 -15.57 0.05
C TYR A 122 7.29 -16.69 -0.80
N THR A 123 6.61 -17.66 -0.18
CA THR A 123 5.94 -18.76 -0.88
C THR A 123 4.58 -18.34 -1.43
N CYS A 124 3.75 -17.69 -0.61
CA CYS A 124 2.36 -17.36 -0.99
C CYS A 124 2.09 -15.85 -1.14
N GLY A 125 3.06 -14.99 -0.81
CA GLY A 125 2.96 -13.54 -0.93
C GLY A 125 2.11 -12.84 0.13
N LYS A 126 1.59 -13.56 1.14
CA LYS A 126 0.74 -12.98 2.19
C LYS A 126 1.55 -12.45 3.37
N ILE A 127 1.02 -11.43 4.05
CA ILE A 127 1.59 -10.91 5.30
C ILE A 127 1.07 -11.75 6.47
N GLY A 128 1.89 -11.91 7.52
CA GLY A 128 1.44 -12.47 8.81
C GLY A 128 1.93 -13.87 9.13
N HIS A 129 2.68 -14.53 8.24
CA HIS A 129 3.33 -15.80 8.53
C HIS A 129 4.68 -15.96 7.82
N TYR A 130 5.49 -16.90 8.30
CA TYR A 130 6.73 -17.35 7.66
C TYR A 130 6.43 -18.50 6.70
N ALA A 131 7.28 -18.68 5.68
CA ALA A 131 7.15 -19.75 4.68
C ALA A 131 7.06 -21.16 5.29
N THR A 132 7.63 -21.37 6.48
CA THR A 132 7.56 -22.64 7.22
C THR A 132 6.18 -22.97 7.77
N PHE A 133 5.29 -21.98 7.90
CA PHE A 133 3.92 -22.12 8.40
C PHE A 133 2.87 -21.77 7.34
N CYS A 134 3.26 -21.86 6.05
CA CYS A 134 2.41 -21.55 4.91
C CYS A 134 1.44 -22.69 4.57
#